data_AF-A0A060CHH2-F1
#
_entry.id   AF-A0A060CHH2-F1
#
_cell.length_a   1.000
_cell.length_b   1.000
_cell.length_c   1.000
_cell.angle_alpha   90.00
_cell.angle_beta   90.00
_cell.angle_gamma   90.00
#
_symmetry.space_group_name_H-M   'P 1'
#
loop_
_entity.id
_entity.type
_entity.pdbx_description
1 polymer ?
#
loop_
_entity_poly.entity_id
_entity_poly.type
_entity_poly.pdbx_seq_one_letter_code
_entity_poly.pdbx_strand_id
1 'polypeptide(L)' 'MLIIQSDHDLRCPIEQAEQWYTALKYQHVPVKFIRIFNENHELSRSGTPSRRVFRLEQIMECFTKS' A
#
# COMPACT_ATOMS: atom_id res chain seq x y z
N MET A 1 0.64 -7.32 9.04
CA MET A 1 1.47 -6.57 8.06
C MET A 1 0.56 -5.83 7.07
N LEU A 2 0.87 -4.57 6.75
CA LEU A 2 0.14 -3.76 5.74
C LEU A 2 1.10 -3.31 4.64
N ILE A 3 0.73 -3.55 3.38
CA ILE A 3 1.41 -3.09 2.19
C ILE A 3 0.49 -2.11 1.46
N ILE A 4 0.98 -0.92 1.12
CA ILE A 4 0.25 0.07 0.33
C ILE A 4 1.15 0.49 -0.82
N GLN A 5 0.69 0.36 -2.07
CA GLN A 5 1.45 0.76 -3.24
C GLN A 5 0.56 1.45 -4.28
N SER A 6 1.09 2.52 -4.86
CA SER A 6 0.46 3.21 -5.99
C SER A 6 0.79 2.49 -7.30
N ASP A 7 -0.16 2.39 -8.22
CA ASP A 7 0.01 1.63 -9.46
C ASP A 7 0.86 2.32 -10.54
N HIS A 8 1.01 3.64 -10.49
CA HIS A 8 1.88 4.43 -11.38
C HIS A 8 3.15 4.93 -10.66
N ASP A 9 3.59 4.23 -9.60
CA ASP A 9 4.90 4.47 -9.00
C ASP A 9 6.00 3.90 -9.90
N LEU A 10 6.59 4.77 -10.72
CA LEU A 10 7.70 4.40 -11.61
C LEU A 10 9.07 4.33 -10.89
N ARG A 11 9.17 4.83 -9.65
CA ARG A 11 10.39 4.72 -8.84
C ARG A 11 10.47 3.37 -8.15
N CYS A 12 9.33 2.87 -7.71
CA CYS A 12 9.14 1.59 -7.06
C CYS A 12 7.95 0.91 -7.76
N PRO A 13 8.19 0.17 -8.86
CA PRO A 13 7.12 -0.46 -9.62
C PRO A 13 6.28 -1.39 -8.76
N ILE A 14 4.99 -1.50 -9.07
CA ILE A 14 4.03 -2.26 -8.27
C ILE A 14 4.41 -3.73 -8.06
N GLU A 15 5.16 -4.31 -9.00
CA GLU A 15 5.68 -5.68 -8.91
C GLU A 15 6.45 -5.94 -7.61
N GLN A 16 7.13 -4.93 -7.05
CA GLN A 16 7.86 -5.07 -5.79
C GLN A 16 6.91 -5.37 -4.62
N ALA A 17 5.76 -4.69 -4.58
CA ALA A 17 4.73 -4.93 -3.58
C ALA A 17 4.03 -6.29 -3.81
N GLU A 18 3.81 -6.67 -5.07
CA GLU A 18 3.18 -7.95 -5.44
C GLU A 18 4.06 -9.15 -5.07
N GLN A 19 5.37 -9.07 -5.33
CA GLN A 19 6.33 -10.10 -4.95
C GLN A 19 6.37 -10.29 -3.43
N TRP A 20 6.42 -9.18 -2.67
CA TRP A 20 6.41 -9.24 -1.21
C TRP A 20 5.09 -9.84 -0.69
N TYR A 21 3.95 -9.34 -1.16
CA TYR A 21 2.64 -9.85 -0.77
C TYR A 21 2.54 -11.37 -1.04
N THR A 22 2.97 -11.82 -2.22
CA THR A 22 2.98 -13.23 -2.60
C THR A 22 3.88 -14.06 -1.66
N ALA A 23 5.08 -13.59 -1.36
CA ALA A 23 6.00 -14.26 -0.44
C ALA A 23 5.43 -14.40 0.98
N LEU A 24 4.81 -13.35 1.51
CA LEU A 24 4.17 -13.38 2.83
C LEU A 24 2.97 -14.34 2.87
N LYS A 25 2.15 -14.35 1.81
CA LYS A 25 1.03 -15.27 1.69
C LYS A 25 1.50 -16.72 1.62
N TYR A 26 2.57 -16.99 0.88
CA TYR A 26 3.20 -18.32 0.83
C TYR A 26 3.68 -18.78 2.20
N GLN A 27 4.21 -17.87 3.02
CA GLN A 27 4.64 -18.14 4.40
C GLN A 27 3.51 -18.10 5.44
N HIS A 28 2.24 -17.99 5.01
CA HIS A 28 1.07 -17.91 5.90
C HIS A 28 1.12 -16.71 6.89
N VAL A 29 1.87 -15.66 6.57
CA VAL A 29 1.93 -14.45 7.39
C VAL A 29 0.68 -13.59 7.12
N PRO A 30 -0.06 -13.14 8.17
CA PRO A 30 -1.18 -12.22 7.99
C PRO A 30 -0.75 -10.90 7.35
N VAL A 31 -1.19 -10.68 6.11
CA VAL A 31 -0.87 -9.50 5.31
C VAL A 31 -2.09 -8.94 4.59
N LYS A 32 -2.21 -7.61 4.57
CA LYS A 32 -3.17 -6.84 3.78
C LYS A 32 -2.40 -6.05 2.73
N PHE A 33 -2.82 -6.12 1.46
CA PHE A 33 -2.26 -5.33 0.37
C PHE A 33 -3.32 -4.41 -0.23
N ILE A 34 -2.98 -3.12 -0.30
CA ILE A 34 -3.82 -2.06 -0.85
C ILE A 34 -3.12 -1.45 -2.07
N ARG A 35 -3.77 -1.55 -3.21
CA ARG A 35 -3.36 -0.91 -4.46
C ARG A 35 -4.13 0.39 -4.65
N ILE A 36 -3.42 1.49 -4.88
CA ILE A 36 -4.01 2.81 -5.10
C ILE A 36 -3.85 3.16 -6.58
N PHE A 37 -4.99 3.25 -7.27
CA PHE A 37 -5.04 3.49 -8.71
C PHE A 37 -4.80 4.95 -9.08
N ASN A 38 -4.19 5.18 -10.24
CA ASN A 38 -3.88 6.50 -10.80
C ASN A 38 -3.12 7.42 -9.83
N GLU A 39 -2.20 6.85 -9.05
CA GLU A 39 -1.30 7.60 -8.17
C GLU A 39 0.15 7.17 -8.43
N ASN A 40 1.09 8.05 -8.11
CA ASN A 40 2.51 7.79 -8.27
C ASN A 40 3.22 7.75 -6.90
N HIS A 41 4.55 7.82 -6.94
CA HIS A 41 5.41 7.80 -5.74
C HIS A 41 5.09 8.92 -4.72
N GLU A 42 4.56 10.04 -5.21
CA GLU A 42 4.31 11.24 -4.40
C GLU A 42 2.95 11.22 -3.70
N LEU A 43 2.19 10.12 -3.76
CA LEU A 43 0.87 9.99 -3.14
C LEU A 43 0.82 10.57 -1.72
N SER A 44 1.81 10.25 -0.88
CA SER A 44 1.83 10.69 0.52
C SER A 44 1.96 12.21 0.68
N ARG A 45 2.62 12.90 -0.26
CA ARG A 45 2.94 14.33 -0.21
C ARG A 45 1.97 15.17 -1.03
N SER A 46 1.66 14.75 -2.25
CA SER A 46 0.89 15.54 -3.22
C SER A 46 -0.16 14.73 -3.99
N GLY A 47 -0.50 13.52 -3.56
CA GLY A 47 -1.55 12.71 -4.19
C GLY A 47 -2.95 13.27 -3.98
N THR A 48 -3.94 12.64 -4.65
CA THR A 48 -5.35 13.05 -4.55
C THR A 48 -5.80 13.07 -3.08
N PRO A 49 -6.41 14.17 -2.58
CA PRO A 49 -6.76 14.32 -1.16
C PRO A 49 -7.56 13.15 -0.58
N SER A 50 -8.58 12.65 -1.29
CA SER A 50 -9.37 11.50 -0.86
C SER A 50 -8.54 10.23 -0.70
N ARG A 51 -7.59 9.98 -1.60
CA ARG A 51 -6.70 8.81 -1.54
C ARG A 51 -5.67 8.94 -0.42
N ARG A 52 -5.24 10.16 -0.09
CA ARG A 52 -4.38 10.45 1.07
C ARG A 52 -5.10 10.18 2.38
N VAL A 53 -6.35 10.64 2.51
CA VAL A 53 -7.20 10.36 3.68
C VAL A 53 -7.39 8.86 3.83
N PHE A 54 -7.83 8.18 2.78
CA PHE A 54 -7.97 6.71 2.78
C PHE A 54 -6.67 6.02 3.19
N ARG A 55 -5.52 6.40 2.61
CA ARG A 55 -4.21 5.84 2.97
C ARG A 55 -3.93 5.99 4.47
N LEU A 56 -4.19 7.15 5.05
CA LEU A 56 -3.99 7.41 6.48
C LEU A 56 -4.94 6.58 7.36
N GLU A 57 -6.21 6.47 6.97
CA GLU A 57 -7.19 5.62 7.67
C GLU A 57 -6.73 4.16 7.73
N GLN A 58 -6.23 3.63 6.61
CA GLN A 58 -5.73 2.25 6.55
C GLN A 58 -4.48 2.03 7.42
N ILE A 59 -3.61 3.03 7.50
CA ILE A 59 -2.45 3.01 8.40
C ILE A 59 -2.90 3.04 9.87
N MET A 60 -3.84 3.93 10.21
CA MET A 60 -4.39 4.02 11.56
C MET A 60 -5.07 2.72 11.98
N GLU A 61 -5.88 2.12 11.10
CA GLU A 61 -6.52 0.82 11.32
C GLU A 61 -5.48 -0.28 11.60
N CYS A 62 -4.34 -0.26 10.90
CA CYS A 62 -3.27 -1.23 11.12
C CYS A 62 -2.62 -1.08 12.51
N PHE A 63 -2.43 0.14 12.99
CA PHE A 63 -1.86 0.39 14.31
C PHE A 63 -2.82 0.06 15.44
N THR A 64 -4.13 0.26 15.25
CA THR A 64 -5.14 0.01 16.30
C THR A 64 -5.60 -1.44 16.37
N LYS A 65 -5.46 -2.22 15.29
CA LYS A 65 -5.76 -3.67 15.27
C LYS A 65 -4.59 -4.55 15.75
N SER A 66 -3.50 -3.95 16.26
CA SER A 66 -2.32 -4.66 16.76
C SER A 66 -2.47 -5.08 18.22
#